data_AF-K1ZW76-F1
#
_entry.id   AF-K1ZW76-F1
#
_cell.length_a   1.000
_cell.length_b   1.000
_cell.length_c   1.000
_cell.angle_alpha   90.00
_cell.angle_beta   90.00
_cell.angle_gamma   90.00
#
_symmetry.space_group_name_H-M   'P 1'
#
loop_
_entity.id
_entity.type
_entity.pdbx_description
1 polymer ?
#
loop_
_entity_poly.entity_id
_entity_poly.type
_entity_poly.pdbx_seq_one_letter_code
_entity_poly.pdbx_strand_id
1 'polypeptide(L)' 'MYFAVGFLEMFMATQRTYWISKGRSRAAALLVFFESFVAMFVIYQVATNLNNNFLLIAVYSLGNAIGTYVNLEKVPF' A
#
# COMPACT_ATOMS: atom_id res chain seq x y z
N MET A 1 -6.41 2.85 12.45
CA MET A 1 -6.98 2.41 11.16
C MET A 1 -6.06 2.78 10.00
N TYR A 2 -5.77 4.06 9.74
CA TYR A 2 -4.96 4.52 8.60
C TYR A 2 -3.54 3.93 8.52
N PHE A 3 -2.90 3.65 9.66
CA PHE A 3 -1.62 2.94 9.70
C PHE A 3 -1.70 1.56 9.02
N ALA A 4 -2.72 0.76 9.39
CA ALA A 4 -2.90 -0.57 8.84
C ALA A 4 -3.23 -0.54 7.35
N VAL A 5 -3.96 0.49 6.91
CA VAL A 5 -4.27 0.71 5.49
C VAL A 5 -2.99 1.03 4.71
N GLY A 6 -2.15 1.95 5.19
CA GLY A 6 -0.86 2.26 4.54
C GLY A 6 0.10 1.08 4.56
N PHE A 7 0.15 0.33 5.67
CA PHE A 7 0.93 -0.91 5.75
C PHE A 7 0.48 -1.92 4.68
N LEU A 8 -0.82 -2.16 4.59
CA LEU A 8 -1.39 -3.14 3.68
C LEU A 8 -1.25 -2.73 2.22
N GLU A 9 -1.40 -1.43 1.91
CA GLU A 9 -1.17 -0.89 0.57
C GLU A 9 0.26 -1.16 0.09
N MET A 10 1.28 -0.73 0.85
CA MET A 10 2.67 -0.96 0.44
C MET A 10 3.10 -2.42 0.52
N PHE A 11 2.50 -3.20 1.43
CA PHE A 11 2.73 -4.63 1.46
C PHE A 11 2.24 -5.28 0.15
N MET A 12 1.04 -4.95 -0.31
CA MET A 12 0.55 -5.44 -1.59
C MET A 12 1.45 -4.94 -2.74
N ALA A 13 1.83 -3.65 -2.73
CA ALA A 13 2.59 -3.07 -3.84
C ALA A 13 3.96 -3.73 -4.01
N THR A 14 4.59 -4.09 -2.89
CA THR A 14 5.87 -4.81 -2.87
C THR A 14 5.70 -6.25 -3.35
N GLN A 15 4.63 -6.95 -2.93
CA GLN A 15 4.31 -8.30 -3.42
C GLN A 15 4.02 -8.32 -4.93
N ARG A 16 3.29 -7.33 -5.43
CA ARG A 16 3.07 -7.16 -6.87
C ARG A 16 4.38 -7.02 -7.62
N THR A 17 5.27 -6.15 -7.13
CA THR A 17 6.58 -5.92 -7.75
C THR A 17 7.41 -7.20 -7.78
N TYR A 18 7.35 -8.01 -6.71
CA TYR A 18 7.94 -9.34 -6.67
C TYR A 18 7.30 -10.33 -7.67
N TRP A 19 5.98 -10.34 -7.81
CA TRP A 19 5.32 -11.22 -8.78
C TRP A 19 5.61 -10.82 -10.23
N ILE A 20 5.76 -9.52 -10.49
CA ILE A 20 6.23 -9.01 -11.78
C ILE A 20 7.66 -9.51 -12.04
N SER A 21 8.57 -9.41 -11.07
CA SER A 21 9.96 -9.90 -11.25
C SER A 21 10.04 -11.42 -11.46
N LYS A 22 9.10 -12.20 -10.92
CA LYS A 22 8.98 -13.64 -11.15
C LYS A 22 8.19 -14.02 -12.42
N GLY A 23 7.80 -13.06 -13.26
CA GLY A 23 7.06 -13.30 -14.51
C GLY A 23 5.60 -13.73 -14.34
N ARG A 24 5.02 -13.57 -13.14
CA ARG A 24 3.62 -13.94 -12.82
C ARG A 24 2.65 -12.80 -13.11
N SER A 25 2.61 -12.35 -14.36
CA SER A 25 1.89 -11.12 -14.77
C SER A 25 0.38 -11.14 -14.49
N ARG A 26 -0.28 -12.30 -14.58
CA ARG A 26 -1.73 -12.42 -14.29
C ARG A 26 -2.06 -12.19 -12.81
N ALA A 27 -1.26 -12.76 -11.91
CA ALA A 27 -1.45 -12.59 -10.47
C ALA A 27 -1.15 -11.14 -10.07
N ALA A 28 -0.10 -10.54 -10.66
CA ALA A 28 0.23 -9.13 -10.44
C ALA A 28 -0.90 -8.19 -10.89
N ALA A 29 -1.51 -8.45 -12.06
CA ALA A 29 -2.62 -7.65 -12.56
C ALA A 29 -3.86 -7.70 -11.65
N LEU A 30 -4.20 -8.89 -11.13
CA LEU A 30 -5.27 -9.04 -10.15
C LEU A 30 -4.95 -8.29 -8.85
N LEU A 31 -3.70 -8.32 -8.39
CA LEU A 31 -3.31 -7.62 -7.17
C LEU A 31 -3.47 -6.10 -7.29
N VAL A 32 -3.05 -5.51 -8.43
CA VAL A 32 -3.25 -4.08 -8.74
C VAL A 32 -4.71 -3.69 -8.71
N PHE A 33 -5.58 -4.54 -9.25
CA PHE A 33 -7.01 -4.29 -9.26
C PHE A 33 -7.55 -4.11 -7.83
N PHE A 34 -7.16 -4.98 -6.90
CA PHE A 34 -7.56 -4.86 -5.50
C PHE A 34 -6.91 -3.67 -4.78
N GLU A 35 -5.63 -3.39 -5.04
CA GLU A 35 -4.94 -2.21 -4.50
C GLU A 35 -5.65 -0.91 -4.88
N SER A 36 -6.18 -0.84 -6.10
CA SER A 36 -6.86 0.36 -6.60
C SER A 36 -8.08 0.73 -5.74
N PHE A 37 -8.78 -0.25 -5.15
CA PHE A 37 -9.87 0.03 -4.21
C PHE A 37 -9.37 0.61 -2.89
N VAL A 38 -8.23 0.11 -2.38
CA VAL A 38 -7.60 0.61 -1.16
C VAL A 38 -7.13 2.05 -1.37
N ALA A 39 -6.43 2.30 -2.47
CA ALA A 39 -5.97 3.65 -2.84
C ALA A 39 -7.15 4.61 -3.01
N MET A 40 -8.22 4.19 -3.70
CA MET A 40 -9.41 5.02 -3.90
C MET A 40 -10.12 5.34 -2.57
N PHE A 41 -10.21 4.38 -1.65
CA PHE A 41 -10.75 4.61 -0.31
C PHE A 41 -9.92 5.65 0.46
N VAL A 42 -8.60 5.57 0.42
CA VAL A 42 -7.71 6.52 1.10
C VAL A 42 -7.82 7.91 0.50
N ILE A 43 -7.79 8.01 -0.84
CA ILE A 43 -7.93 9.28 -1.55
C ILE A 43 -9.26 9.95 -1.18
N TYR A 44 -10.36 9.19 -1.16
CA TYR A 44 -11.67 9.71 -0.78
C TYR A 44 -11.67 10.27 0.65
N GLN A 45 -11.08 9.55 1.61
CA GLN A 45 -11.00 9.97 3.01
C GLN A 45 -10.16 11.25 3.20
N VAL A 46 -9.02 11.33 2.51
CA VAL A 46 -8.17 12.52 2.53
C VAL A 46 -8.89 13.70 1.90
N ALA A 47 -9.51 13.51 0.73
CA ALA A 47 -10.21 14.56 -0.01
C ALA A 47 -11.42 15.13 0.75
N THR A 48 -12.14 14.30 1.51
CA THR A 48 -13.31 14.73 2.29
C THR A 48 -12.97 15.41 3.62
N ASN A 49 -11.76 15.22 4.17
CA ASN A 49 -11.35 15.78 5.46
C ASN A 49 -10.09 16.66 5.34
N LEU A 50 -10.04 17.59 4.38
CA LEU A 50 -8.82 18.35 4.04
C LEU A 50 -8.27 19.22 5.19
N ASN A 51 -9.12 19.68 6.13
CA ASN A 51 -8.71 20.55 7.22
C ASN A 51 -8.24 19.74 8.44
N ASN A 52 -6.92 19.74 8.70
CA ASN A 52 -6.25 19.20 9.89
C ASN A 52 -5.84 17.70 9.90
N ASN A 53 -5.40 17.16 8.75
CA ASN A 53 -5.05 15.75 8.59
C ASN A 53 -3.54 15.41 8.59
N PHE A 54 -2.65 16.31 9.02
CA PHE A 54 -1.21 16.06 9.06
C PHE A 54 -0.84 14.79 9.87
N LEU A 55 -1.52 14.55 10.98
CA LEU A 55 -1.33 13.33 11.77
C LEU A 55 -1.75 12.08 11.00
N LEU A 56 -2.85 12.16 10.24
CA LEU A 56 -3.33 11.06 9.40
C LEU A 56 -2.31 10.72 8.30
N ILE A 57 -1.79 11.75 7.62
CA ILE A 57 -0.74 11.61 6.60
C ILE A 57 0.52 10.99 7.21
N ALA A 58 0.94 11.44 8.39
CA ALA A 58 2.12 10.88 9.07
C ALA A 58 1.92 9.41 9.43
N VAL A 59 0.78 9.06 10.03
CA VAL A 59 0.46 7.67 10.43
C VAL A 59 0.30 6.76 9.20
N TYR A 60 -0.29 7.26 8.12
CA TYR A 60 -0.38 6.54 6.84
C TYR A 60 1.00 6.30 6.23
N SER A 61 1.83 7.33 6.18
CA SER A 61 3.20 7.26 5.65
C SER A 61 4.08 6.32 6.46
N LEU A 62 3.93 6.30 7.79
CA LEU A 62 4.63 5.36 8.66
C LEU A 62 4.20 3.92 8.42
N GLY A 63 2.90 3.68 8.24
CA GLY A 63 2.37 2.37 7.84
C GLY A 63 3.00 1.89 6.54
N ASN A 64 3.03 2.76 5.52
CA ASN A 64 3.64 2.48 4.23
C ASN A 64 5.14 2.14 4.33
N ALA A 65 5.89 2.93 5.10
CA ALA A 65 7.32 2.71 5.30
C ALA A 65 7.60 1.35 5.97
N ILE A 66 6.86 1.02 7.03
CA ILE A 66 7.00 -0.26 7.74
C ILE A 66 6.54 -1.43 6.86
N GLY A 67 5.44 -1.28 6.13
CA GLY A 67 4.94 -2.29 5.20
C GLY A 67 5.95 -2.62 4.11
N THR A 68 6.62 -1.60 3.58
CA THR A 68 7.70 -1.76 2.60
C THR A 68 8.90 -2.47 3.22
N TYR A 69 9.37 -2.02 4.39
CA TYR A 69 10.55 -2.58 5.07
C TYR A 69 10.37 -4.07 5.40
N VAL A 70 9.27 -4.43 6.06
CA VAL A 70 8.97 -5.82 6.46
C VAL A 70 8.85 -6.74 5.25
N ASN A 71 8.34 -6.21 4.14
CA ASN A 71 8.15 -7.00 2.94
C ASN A 71 9.48 -7.22 2.20
N LEU A 72 10.30 -6.17 2.06
CA LEU A 72 11.63 -6.29 1.48
C LEU A 72 12.53 -7.23 2.28
N GLU A 73 12.43 -7.24 3.61
CA GLU A 73 13.18 -8.18 4.47
C GLU A 73 12.78 -9.65 4.22
N LYS A 74 11.53 -9.90 3.81
CA LYS A 74 10.99 -11.24 3.58
C LYS A 74 11.01 -11.68 2.12
N VAL A 75 11.30 -10.79 1.18
CA VAL A 75 11.36 -11.10 -0.25
C VAL A 75 12.83 -11.34 -0.64
N PRO A 76 13.22 -12.60 -0.94
CA PRO A 76 14.54 -12.86 -1.49
C PRO A 76 14.56 -12.36 -2.94
N PHE A 77 15.32 -11.29 -3.17
CA PHE A 77 15.65 -10.82 -4.52
C PHE A 77 16.64 -11.78 -5.18
#